data_AF-A0A7S3XXP2-F1
#
_entry.id   AF-A0A7S3XXP2-F1
#
_cell.length_a   1.000
_cell.length_b   1.000
_cell.length_c   1.000
_cell.angle_alpha   90.00
_cell.angle_beta   90.00
_cell.angle_gamma   90.00
#
_symmetry.space_group_name_H-M   'P 1'
#
loop_
_entity.id
_entity.type
_entity.pdbx_description
1 polymer ?
#
loop_
_entity_poly.entity_id
_entity_poly.type
_entity_poly.pdbx_seq_one_letter_code
_entity_poly.pdbx_strand_id
1 'polypeptide(L)'
;HAFLAGRFDDAHPQIQKLREPLHYPGLGYHTLPAAVAVLGRRQQRPEEDPHLDTVFVQNWVTCVEITLREGKNRQIRRLCQRSRLSLRRLHRVALGPLAL
;
A
#
# COMPACT_ATOMS: atom_id res chain seq x y z
N HIS A 1 2.59 -6.84 4.84
CA HIS A 1 3.33 -6.12 3.77
C HIS A 1 2.43 -5.78 2.59
N ALA A 2 2.57 -4.57 2.06
CA ALA A 2 1.93 -4.05 0.86
C ALA A 2 3.01 -3.64 -0.16
N PHE A 3 2.84 -4.03 -1.41
CA PHE A 3 3.75 -3.72 -2.50
C PHE A 3 3.11 -2.68 -3.41
N LEU A 4 3.71 -1.49 -3.47
CA LEU A 4 3.18 -0.32 -4.17
C LEU A 4 3.98 -0.05 -5.43
N ALA A 5 3.32 0.23 -6.55
CA ALA A 5 4.00 0.69 -7.76
C ALA A 5 4.52 2.13 -7.55
N GLY A 6 5.78 2.34 -7.89
CA GLY A 6 6.49 3.60 -7.68
C GLY A 6 7.59 3.51 -6.63
N ARG A 7 8.34 4.61 -6.52
CA ARG A 7 9.46 4.78 -5.59
C ARG A 7 9.04 5.78 -4.52
N PHE A 8 8.86 5.32 -3.28
CA PHE A 8 8.47 6.17 -2.16
C PHE A 8 9.43 6.01 -0.98
N ASP A 9 9.64 7.09 -0.24
CA ASP A 9 10.25 7.07 1.08
C ASP A 9 9.18 7.31 2.16
N ASP A 10 9.58 7.24 3.42
CA ASP A 10 8.65 7.39 4.53
C ASP A 10 8.05 8.81 4.60
N ALA A 11 8.83 9.83 4.23
CA ALA A 11 8.42 11.23 4.21
C ALA A 11 7.44 11.56 3.06
N HIS A 12 7.31 10.69 2.07
CA HIS A 12 6.48 10.94 0.89
C HIS A 12 5.02 11.24 1.29
N PRO A 13 4.38 12.31 0.76
CA PRO A 13 3.04 12.72 1.16
C PRO A 13 1.99 11.61 1.02
N GLN A 14 2.10 10.78 -0.01
CA GLN A 14 1.18 9.64 -0.20
C GLN A 14 1.37 8.55 0.88
N ILE A 15 2.59 8.36 1.38
CA ILE A 15 2.88 7.40 2.46
C ILE A 15 2.39 7.96 3.80
N GLN A 16 2.61 9.24 4.06
CA GLN A 16 2.04 9.91 5.24
C GLN A 16 0.51 9.82 5.23
N LYS A 17 -0.11 10.02 4.07
CA LYS A 17 -1.56 9.92 3.90
C LYS A 17 -2.11 8.53 4.24
N LEU A 18 -1.36 7.44 4.05
CA LEU A 18 -1.79 6.08 4.45
C LEU A 18 -2.02 5.95 5.96
N ARG A 19 -1.35 6.77 6.78
CA ARG A 19 -1.46 6.74 8.25
C ARG A 19 -2.80 7.29 8.72
N GLU A 20 -3.41 8.17 7.94
CA GLU A 20 -4.67 8.82 8.28
C GLU A 20 -5.86 7.84 8.28
N PRO A 21 -6.84 8.05 9.17
CA PRO A 21 -8.13 7.37 9.13
C PRO A 21 -8.83 7.37 7.77
N LEU A 22 -9.56 6.29 7.47
CA LEU A 22 -10.60 6.27 6.45
C LEU A 22 -11.92 6.71 7.08
N HIS A 23 -12.61 7.60 6.38
CA HIS A 23 -13.98 7.97 6.69
C HIS A 23 -14.95 7.15 5.84
N TYR A 24 -15.97 6.55 6.45
CA TYR A 24 -17.05 5.84 5.77
C TYR A 24 -18.32 6.69 5.80
N PRO A 25 -18.55 7.57 4.81
CA PRO A 25 -19.63 8.56 4.87
C PRO A 25 -21.04 7.93 5.02
N GLY A 26 -21.28 6.76 4.43
CA GLY A 26 -22.56 6.06 4.55
C GLY A 26 -22.77 5.25 5.84
N LEU A 27 -21.74 5.09 6.68
CA LEU A 27 -21.82 4.26 7.90
C LEU A 27 -21.49 5.05 9.18
N GLY A 28 -21.13 6.33 9.07
CA GLY A 28 -20.93 7.23 10.21
C GLY A 28 -19.71 6.93 11.08
N TYR A 29 -18.86 5.96 10.72
CA TYR A 29 -17.64 5.64 11.46
C TYR A 29 -16.37 5.89 10.66
N HIS A 30 -15.26 6.01 11.40
CA HIS A 30 -13.92 6.13 10.86
C HIS A 30 -13.04 4.97 11.35
N THR A 31 -11.94 4.72 10.65
CA THR A 31 -10.93 3.76 11.09
C THR A 31 -9.98 4.41 12.10
N LEU A 32 -9.30 3.60 12.88
CA LEU A 32 -8.11 4.05 13.58
C LEU A 32 -7.00 4.40 12.57
N PRO A 33 -6.04 5.25 12.96
CA PRO A 33 -4.82 5.47 12.19
C PRO A 33 -4.06 4.16 11.94
N ALA A 34 -3.50 4.02 10.75
CA ALA A 34 -2.64 2.88 10.42
C ALA A 34 -1.19 3.22 10.75
N ALA A 35 -0.45 2.28 11.35
CA ALA A 35 1.00 2.40 11.45
C ALA A 35 1.62 1.93 10.13
N VAL A 36 2.52 2.73 9.57
CA VAL A 36 3.08 2.53 8.22
C VAL A 36 4.57 2.79 8.24
N ALA A 37 5.35 1.82 7.77
CA ALA A 37 6.80 1.90 7.64
C ALA A 37 7.26 1.42 6.26
N VAL A 38 8.13 2.19 5.60
CA VAL A 38 8.74 1.77 4.32
C VAL A 38 9.88 0.81 4.61
N LEU A 39 9.73 -0.45 4.17
CA LEU A 39 10.72 -1.50 4.39
C LEU A 39 11.83 -1.51 3.34
N GLY A 40 11.51 -1.11 2.11
CA GLY A 40 12.49 -1.13 1.03
C GLY A 40 11.89 -0.78 -0.32
N ARG A 41 12.78 -0.60 -1.29
CA ARG A 41 12.45 -0.25 -2.67
C ARG A 41 13.24 -1.16 -3.59
N ARG A 42 12.60 -1.69 -4.62
CA ARG A 42 13.23 -2.53 -5.63
C ARG A 42 12.86 -2.03 -7.01
N GLN A 43 13.86 -1.83 -7.86
CA GLN A 43 13.63 -1.69 -9.28
C GLN A 43 13.35 -3.09 -9.86
N GLN A 44 12.18 -3.28 -10.43
CA GLN A 44 11.90 -4.42 -11.30
C GLN A 44 12.60 -4.17 -12.64
N ARG A 45 13.26 -5.22 -13.15
CA ARG A 45 13.62 -5.23 -14.57
C ARG A 45 12.31 -5.06 -15.34
N PRO A 46 12.24 -4.21 -16.38
CA PRO A 46 11.08 -4.22 -17.27
C PRO A 46 10.86 -5.66 -17.72
N GLU A 47 9.67 -6.22 -17.50
CA GLU A 47 9.30 -7.41 -18.25
C GLU A 47 9.23 -6.94 -19.70
N GLU A 48 10.12 -7.48 -20.54
CA GLU A 48 10.07 -7.30 -21.98
C GLU A 48 8.81 -8.01 -22.47
N ASP A 49 7.68 -7.30 -22.47
CA ASP A 49 6.50 -7.74 -23.20
C ASP A 49 6.59 -7.13 -24.61
N PRO A 50 6.96 -7.92 -25.64
CA PRO A 50 7.20 -7.41 -26.98
C PRO A 50 5.92 -6.92 -27.68
N HIS A 51 4.75 -7.07 -27.05
CA HIS A 51 3.45 -6.65 -27.60
C HIS A 51 2.87 -5.38 -26.96
N LEU A 52 3.55 -4.76 -26.00
CA LEU A 52 3.09 -3.54 -25.35
C LEU A 52 3.76 -2.31 -25.97
N ASP A 53 3.00 -1.52 -26.74
CA ASP A 53 3.38 -0.19 -27.20
C ASP A 53 3.65 0.73 -26.00
N THR A 54 4.92 0.83 -25.59
CA THR A 54 5.57 1.90 -24.81
C THR A 54 4.71 2.61 -23.75
N VAL A 55 3.98 1.86 -22.92
CA VAL A 55 3.49 2.43 -21.65
C VAL A 55 4.68 2.46 -20.70
N PHE A 56 5.08 3.64 -20.22
CA PHE A 56 6.09 3.78 -19.17
C PHE A 56 5.61 3.05 -17.90
N VAL A 57 5.87 1.74 -17.82
CA VAL A 57 5.59 0.97 -16.63
C VAL A 57 6.52 1.51 -15.55
N GLN A 58 5.94 2.03 -14.46
CA GLN A 58 6.71 2.34 -13.27
C GLN A 58 7.43 1.07 -12.82
N ASN A 59 8.72 1.00 -13.12
CA ASN A 59 9.58 -0.15 -12.86
C ASN A 59 10.05 -0.20 -11.40
N TRP A 60 9.52 0.64 -10.53
CA TRP A 60 9.82 0.63 -9.10
C TRP A 60 8.68 0.00 -8.33
N VAL A 61 9.04 -0.80 -7.33
CA VAL A 61 8.13 -1.31 -6.32
C VAL A 61 8.66 -0.90 -4.96
N THR A 62 7.80 -0.26 -4.17
CA THR A 62 8.07 0.06 -2.76
C THR A 62 7.33 -0.96 -1.88
N CYS A 63 8.05 -1.63 -0.99
CA CYS A 63 7.48 -2.50 0.03
C CYS A 63 7.23 -1.69 1.30
N VAL A 64 6.00 -1.80 1.82
CA VAL A 64 5.56 -1.07 3.00
C VAL A 64 4.95 -2.06 3.99
N GLU A 65 5.32 -1.94 5.26
CA GLU A 65 4.63 -2.58 6.36
C GLU A 65 3.45 -1.71 6.80
N ILE A 66 2.28 -2.33 6.96
CA ILE A 66 1.07 -1.67 7.40
C ILE A 66 0.48 -2.50 8.54
N THR A 67 0.35 -1.88 9.71
CA THR A 67 -0.22 -2.49 10.90
C THR A 67 -1.54 -1.83 11.23
N LEU A 68 -2.59 -2.64 11.29
CA LEU A 68 -3.95 -2.24 11.67
C LEU A 68 -4.29 -2.85 13.02
N ARG A 69 -5.01 -2.11 13.86
CA ARG A 69 -5.57 -2.59 15.14
C ARG A 69 -7.04 -2.99 15.01
N GLU A 70 -7.56 -3.02 13.79
CA GLU A 70 -8.93 -3.38 13.45
C GLU A 70 -8.96 -4.10 12.10
N GLY A 71 -10.12 -4.66 11.73
CA GLY A 71 -10.29 -5.45 10.51
C GLY A 71 -11.46 -5.01 9.64
N LYS A 72 -11.53 -3.73 9.22
CA LYS A 72 -12.61 -3.28 8.33
C LYS A 72 -12.44 -3.87 6.92
N ASN A 73 -13.55 -4.10 6.21
CA ASN A 73 -13.55 -4.71 4.89
C ASN A 73 -12.62 -3.94 3.93
N ARG A 74 -11.63 -4.65 3.36
CA ARG A 74 -10.68 -4.14 2.36
C ARG A 74 -9.95 -2.85 2.81
N GLN A 75 -9.76 -2.63 4.11
CA GLN A 75 -9.22 -1.38 4.68
C GLN A 75 -7.89 -0.96 4.04
N ILE A 76 -6.90 -1.85 3.95
CA ILE A 76 -5.60 -1.54 3.32
C ILE A 76 -5.76 -1.13 1.84
N ARG A 77 -6.62 -1.83 1.10
CA ARG A 77 -6.87 -1.51 -0.33
C ARG A 77 -7.52 -0.14 -0.48
N ARG A 78 -8.47 0.19 0.40
CA ARG A 78 -9.15 1.49 0.45
C ARG A 78 -8.19 2.63 0.86
N LEU A 79 -7.29 2.39 1.82
CA LEU A 79 -6.22 3.33 2.19
C LEU A 79 -5.31 3.64 0.99
N CYS A 80 -4.88 2.61 0.26
CA CYS A 80 -4.07 2.77 -0.94
C CYS A 80 -4.81 3.59 -2.01
N GLN A 81 -6.08 3.28 -2.26
CA GLN A 81 -6.92 4.02 -3.21
C GLN A 81 -7.06 5.51 -2.82
N ARG A 82 -7.37 5.80 -1.55
CA ARG A 82 -7.48 7.19 -1.02
C ARG A 82 -6.16 7.97 -1.17
N SER A 83 -5.04 7.26 -1.05
CA SER A 83 -3.69 7.83 -1.15
C SER A 83 -3.15 7.86 -2.59
N ARG A 84 -3.96 7.42 -3.57
CA ARG A 84 -3.57 7.30 -4.99
C ARG A 84 -2.32 6.42 -5.20
N LEU A 85 -2.20 5.37 -4.38
CA LEU A 85 -1.11 4.39 -4.46
C LEU A 85 -1.61 3.13 -5.15
N SER A 86 -0.90 2.69 -6.19
CA SER A 86 -1.23 1.48 -6.93
C SER A 86 -0.71 0.24 -6.19
N LEU A 87 -1.61 -0.50 -5.53
CA LEU A 87 -1.29 -1.71 -4.80
C LEU A 87 -1.14 -2.90 -5.77
N ARG A 88 0.09 -3.39 -5.92
CA ARG A 88 0.42 -4.55 -6.76
C ARG A 88 0.17 -5.87 -6.04
N ARG A 89 0.58 -5.98 -4.77
CA ARG A 89 0.44 -7.20 -3.98
C ARG A 89 0.19 -6.86 -2.51
N LEU A 90 -0.60 -7.69 -1.84
CA LEU A 90 -0.88 -7.59 -0.41
C LEU A 90 -0.59 -8.94 0.23
N HIS A 91 0.30 -8.96 1.21
CA HIS A 91 0.64 -10.15 1.98
C HIS A 91 0.43 -9.85 3.46
N ARG A 92 -0.47 -10.60 4.11
CA ARG A 92 -0.57 -10.56 5.57
C ARG A 92 0.58 -11.39 6.12
N VAL A 93 1.34 -10.84 7.06
CA VAL A 93 2.51 -11.49 7.66
C VAL A 93 2.29 -11.87 9.13
N ALA A 94 1.33 -11.22 9.79
CA ALA A 94 0.98 -11.53 11.17
C ALA A 94 -0.51 -11.27 11.45
N LEU A 95 -1.04 -11.94 12.47
CA LEU A 95 -2.34 -11.70 13.08
C LEU A 95 -2.25 -11.97 14.58
N GLY A 96 -2.27 -10.91 15.39
CA GLY A 96 -2.03 -11.02 16.83
C GLY A 96 -0.65 -11.64 17.10
N PRO A 97 -0.55 -12.66 17.98
CA PRO A 97 0.72 -13.33 18.27
C PRO A 97 1.16 -14.33 17.17
N LEU A 98 0.31 -14.59 16.16
CA LEU A 98 0.62 -15.53 15.09
C LEU A 98 1.33 -14.82 13.93
N ALA A 99 2.50 -15.31 13.55
CA ALA A 99 3.25 -14.85 12.38
C ALA A 99 3.36 -15.98 11.33
N LEU A 100 3.45 -15.59 10.06
CA LEU A 100 3.63 -16.48 8.90
C LEU A 100 5.10 -16.74 8.58
#